data_AF-A0A4Q9Y8H8-F1
#
_entry.id   AF-A0A4Q9Y8H8-F1
#
_cell.length_a   1.000
_cell.length_b   1.000
_cell.length_c   1.000
_cell.angle_alpha   90.00
_cell.angle_beta   90.00
_cell.angle_gamma   90.00
#
_symmetry.space_group_name_H-M   'P 1'
#
loop_
_entity.id
_entity.type
_entity.pdbx_description
1 polymer ?
#
loop_
_entity_poly.entity_id
_entity_poly.type
_entity_poly.pdbx_seq_one_letter_code
_entity_poly.pdbx_strand_id
1 'polypeptide(L)'
;MNIELFIARRKALGLSQKALADGICTQATLSKFENNGKAPAIRIVAQLCQRLNLQLEDVFPTERVADAAVLKVLEQVEFDLITTEYQDAEVQLEKVADMPRHDRETKLQYCYLKGYVAALNHHPISDVIFNFDQIITDLDESHITIYTQLAYCGIGIAYQQNKDNDKAQYYFEKVRHTLPNLPLETTASVWRVINLAYYTGAFYANIGDTPRSLQLLDYGIEICARFHVTYYAARIKFLQAQLTEDPAKIHEYLNDAAALARMNNNRQLLKNISSYSNSH
;
A
#
# COMPACT_ATOMS: atom_id res chain seq x y z
N MET A 1 11.92 -2.98 20.66
CA MET A 1 12.70 -2.21 21.66
C MET A 1 13.74 -1.39 20.92
N ASN A 2 13.68 -0.06 21.02
CA ASN A 2 14.53 0.88 20.30
C ASN A 2 15.73 1.34 21.16
N ILE A 3 16.73 0.48 21.27
CA ILE A 3 17.95 0.77 22.07
C ILE A 3 18.78 1.88 21.42
N GLU A 4 18.80 1.95 20.09
CA GLU A 4 19.57 2.94 19.36
C GLU A 4 19.09 4.36 19.64
N LEU A 5 17.77 4.60 19.67
CA LEU A 5 17.19 5.88 20.07
C LEU A 5 17.60 6.24 21.50
N PHE A 6 17.54 5.29 22.42
CA PHE A 6 17.95 5.48 23.81
C PHE A 6 19.43 5.90 23.92
N ILE A 7 20.33 5.21 23.21
CA ILE A 7 21.76 5.52 23.18
C ILE A 7 22.01 6.88 22.54
N ALA A 8 21.37 7.16 21.39
CA ALA A 8 21.51 8.41 20.67
C ALA A 8 21.08 9.59 21.55
N ARG A 9 19.96 9.47 22.25
CA ARG A 9 19.47 10.51 23.16
C ARG A 9 20.40 10.75 24.34
N ARG A 10 20.93 9.69 24.97
CA ARG A 10 21.94 9.81 26.04
C ARG A 10 23.18 10.58 25.56
N LYS A 11 23.70 10.21 24.39
CA LYS A 11 24.87 10.87 23.79
C LYS A 11 24.58 12.34 23.47
N ALA A 12 23.39 12.66 22.95
CA ALA A 12 22.98 14.03 22.66
C ALA A 12 22.90 14.91 23.91
N LEU A 13 22.55 14.33 25.07
CA LEU A 13 22.57 15.02 26.36
C LEU A 13 23.96 15.05 27.03
N GLY A 14 24.99 14.50 26.39
CA GLY A 14 26.36 14.46 26.93
C GLY A 14 26.54 13.54 28.15
N LEU A 15 25.59 12.66 28.42
CA LEU A 15 25.60 11.83 29.63
C LEU A 15 26.49 10.59 29.44
N SER A 16 27.40 10.34 30.38
CA SER A 16 28.07 9.04 30.48
C SER A 16 27.10 7.96 30.97
N GLN A 17 27.37 6.69 30.71
CA GLN A 17 26.55 5.59 31.26
C GLN A 17 26.52 5.64 32.80
N LYS A 18 27.64 5.97 33.44
CA LYS A 18 27.69 6.14 34.90
C LYS A 18 26.77 7.27 35.37
N ALA A 19 26.79 8.41 34.69
CA ALA A 19 25.94 9.56 35.02
C ALA A 19 24.45 9.27 34.79
N LEU A 20 24.10 8.58 33.69
CA LEU A 20 22.72 8.20 33.44
C LEU A 20 22.20 7.17 34.44
N ALA A 21 23.03 6.19 34.83
CA ALA A 21 22.64 5.13 35.76
C ALA A 21 22.57 5.58 37.23
N ASP A 22 23.17 6.72 37.58
CA ASP A 22 23.34 7.17 38.96
C ASP A 22 22.01 7.27 39.73
N GLY A 23 21.94 6.65 40.91
CA GLY A 23 20.70 6.59 41.71
C GLY A 23 19.53 5.81 41.09
N ILE A 24 19.72 5.12 39.95
CA ILE A 24 18.69 4.30 39.29
C ILE A 24 19.13 2.82 39.23
N CYS A 25 20.31 2.55 38.70
CA CYS A 25 20.85 1.19 38.56
C CYS A 25 22.38 1.19 38.49
N THR A 26 23.01 0.03 38.32
CA THR A 26 24.47 -0.03 38.15
C THR A 26 24.86 0.31 36.71
N GLN A 27 26.04 0.91 36.50
CA GLN A 27 26.57 1.15 35.14
C GLN A 27 26.70 -0.16 34.34
N ALA A 28 26.98 -1.30 34.99
CA ALA A 28 26.99 -2.61 34.35
C ALA A 28 25.60 -3.04 33.85
N THR A 29 24.54 -2.74 34.61
CA THR A 29 23.15 -2.98 34.20
C THR A 29 22.79 -2.15 32.97
N LEU A 30 23.13 -0.85 32.98
CA LEU A 30 22.91 0.03 31.84
C LEU A 30 23.73 -0.39 30.61
N SER A 31 24.98 -0.80 30.80
CA SER A 31 25.84 -1.31 29.71
C SER A 31 25.27 -2.57 29.07
N LYS A 32 24.74 -3.52 29.87
CA LYS A 32 24.05 -4.71 29.34
C LYS A 32 22.77 -4.38 28.59
N PHE A 33 22.05 -3.35 29.04
CA PHE A 33 20.86 -2.87 28.34
C PHE A 33 21.24 -2.25 26.98
N GLU A 34 22.22 -1.34 26.94
CA GLU A 34 22.66 -0.66 25.71
C GLU A 34 23.34 -1.61 24.71
N ASN A 35 24.15 -2.57 25.18
CA ASN A 35 24.97 -3.40 24.28
C ASN A 35 24.35 -4.75 23.93
N ASN A 36 23.56 -5.34 24.83
CA ASN A 36 23.08 -6.73 24.69
C ASN A 36 21.56 -6.84 24.67
N GLY A 37 20.83 -5.73 24.71
CA GLY A 37 19.36 -5.70 24.71
C GLY A 37 18.69 -6.42 25.88
N LYS A 38 19.43 -6.70 26.96
CA LYS A 38 18.85 -7.27 28.18
C LYS A 38 18.21 -6.17 29.02
N ALA A 39 16.92 -5.96 28.79
CA ALA A 39 16.13 -5.00 29.57
C ALA A 39 16.12 -5.38 31.06
N PRO A 40 16.48 -4.44 31.97
CA PRO A 40 16.26 -4.63 33.40
C PRO A 40 14.75 -4.52 33.73
N ALA A 41 14.40 -4.55 35.02
CA ALA A 41 13.02 -4.33 35.45
C ALA A 41 12.44 -3.04 34.84
N ILE A 42 11.18 -3.08 34.41
CA ILE A 42 10.54 -1.97 33.68
C ILE A 42 10.58 -0.63 34.43
N ARG A 43 10.56 -0.68 35.77
CA ARG A 43 10.74 0.49 36.64
C ARG A 43 12.09 1.19 36.41
N ILE A 44 13.17 0.42 36.26
CA ILE A 44 14.52 0.95 35.99
C ILE A 44 14.54 1.63 34.62
N VAL A 45 13.99 0.96 33.61
CA VAL A 45 13.90 1.50 32.25
C VAL A 45 13.11 2.81 32.22
N ALA A 46 11.94 2.86 32.86
CA ALA A 46 11.10 4.06 32.90
C ALA A 46 11.83 5.25 33.55
N GLN A 47 12.55 5.02 34.66
CA GLN A 47 13.36 6.05 35.32
C GLN A 47 14.51 6.56 34.42
N LEU A 48 15.16 5.67 33.67
CA LEU A 48 16.19 6.05 32.71
C LEU A 48 15.61 6.87 31.55
N CYS A 49 14.45 6.47 31.01
CA CYS A 49 13.75 7.20 29.96
C CYS A 49 13.37 8.61 30.43
N GLN A 50 12.80 8.74 31.63
CA GLN A 50 12.46 10.02 32.24
C GLN A 50 13.68 10.96 32.30
N ARG A 51 14.85 10.45 32.70
CA ARG A 51 16.09 11.25 32.76
C ARG A 51 16.61 11.67 31.38
N LEU A 52 16.26 10.92 30.34
CA LEU A 52 16.58 11.25 28.94
C LEU A 52 15.52 12.15 28.27
N ASN A 53 14.47 12.54 29.01
CA ASN A 53 13.26 13.16 28.46
C ASN A 53 12.68 12.35 27.29
N LEU A 54 12.61 11.02 27.48
CA LEU A 54 11.94 10.07 26.60
C LEU A 54 10.73 9.49 27.35
N GLN A 55 9.69 9.17 26.60
CA GLN A 55 8.62 8.31 27.08
C GLN A 55 9.06 6.85 27.03
N LEU A 56 8.49 6.02 27.89
CA LEU A 56 8.80 4.58 27.89
C LEU A 56 8.46 3.95 26.53
N GLU A 57 7.39 4.42 25.90
CA GLU A 57 6.90 4.03 24.57
C GLU A 57 7.87 4.40 23.42
N ASP A 58 8.74 5.38 23.59
CA ASP A 58 9.79 5.69 22.59
C ASP A 58 10.82 4.54 22.50
N VAL A 59 11.06 3.86 23.62
CA VAL A 59 12.06 2.79 23.75
C VAL A 59 11.41 1.41 23.68
N PHE A 60 10.18 1.28 24.19
CA PHE A 60 9.35 0.10 24.20
C PHE A 60 7.99 0.45 23.60
N PRO A 61 7.90 0.62 22.26
CA PRO A 61 6.65 0.95 21.62
C PRO A 61 5.61 -0.10 21.97
N THR A 62 4.41 0.37 22.33
CA THR A 62 3.25 -0.50 22.47
C THR A 62 2.91 -1.11 21.12
N GLU A 63 2.21 -2.24 21.11
CA GLU A 63 1.75 -2.88 19.87
C GLU A 63 1.02 -1.88 18.95
N ARG A 64 0.18 -1.01 19.54
CA ARG A 64 -0.53 0.06 18.82
C ARG A 64 0.38 1.10 18.18
N VAL A 65 1.44 1.53 18.88
CA VAL A 65 2.39 2.52 18.35
C VAL A 65 3.22 1.90 17.22
N ALA A 66 3.60 0.62 17.35
CA ALA A 66 4.29 -0.11 16.29
C ALA A 66 3.41 -0.23 15.03
N ASP A 67 2.15 -0.65 15.19
CA ASP A 67 1.20 -0.78 14.08
C ASP A 67 0.91 0.58 13.42
N ALA A 68 0.73 1.66 14.19
CA ALA A 68 0.50 3.00 13.64
C ALA A 68 1.69 3.51 12.80
N ALA A 69 2.93 3.20 13.20
CA ALA A 69 4.10 3.54 12.41
C ALA A 69 4.13 2.79 11.07
N VAL A 70 3.74 1.51 11.06
CA VAL A 70 3.61 0.72 9.84
C VAL A 70 2.49 1.27 8.96
N LEU A 71 1.30 1.53 9.50
CA LEU A 71 0.14 2.05 8.77
C LEU A 71 0.45 3.34 8.03
N LYS A 72 1.17 4.28 8.65
CA LYS A 72 1.59 5.53 7.99
C LYS A 72 2.43 5.28 6.74
N VAL A 73 3.30 4.26 6.76
CA VAL A 73 4.07 3.87 5.56
C VAL A 73 3.17 3.19 4.54
N LEU A 74 2.23 2.34 4.98
CA LEU A 74 1.28 1.68 4.09
C LEU A 74 0.35 2.65 3.37
N GLU A 75 -0.07 3.74 4.02
CA GLU A 75 -0.82 4.83 3.37
C GLU A 75 -0.04 5.46 2.21
N GLN A 76 1.27 5.69 2.40
CA GLN A 76 2.14 6.20 1.35
C GLN A 76 2.31 5.18 0.22
N VAL A 77 2.55 3.91 0.55
CA VAL A 77 2.67 2.82 -0.44
C VAL A 77 1.39 2.70 -1.27
N GLU A 78 0.22 2.77 -0.64
CA GLU A 78 -1.07 2.72 -1.34
C GLU A 78 -1.23 3.92 -2.29
N PHE A 79 -0.77 5.10 -1.88
CA PHE A 79 -0.74 6.28 -2.75
C PHE A 79 0.23 6.13 -3.93
N ASP A 80 1.44 5.61 -3.70
CA ASP A 80 2.45 5.38 -4.74
C ASP A 80 1.96 4.35 -5.78
N LEU A 81 1.19 3.33 -5.36
CA LEU A 81 0.50 2.40 -6.26
C LEU A 81 -0.56 3.10 -7.13
N ILE A 82 -1.28 4.09 -6.58
CA ILE A 82 -2.28 4.87 -7.31
C ILE A 82 -1.59 5.73 -8.39
N THR A 83 -0.49 6.40 -8.03
CA THR A 83 0.29 7.29 -8.91
C THR A 83 1.19 6.56 -9.90
N THR A 84 1.24 5.22 -9.84
CA THR A 84 2.07 4.33 -10.69
C THR A 84 3.58 4.39 -10.40
N GLU A 85 3.94 4.81 -9.18
CA GLU A 85 5.30 4.92 -8.66
C GLU A 85 5.70 3.61 -7.97
N TYR A 86 5.63 2.50 -8.70
CA TYR A 86 5.76 1.15 -8.13
C TYR A 86 7.14 0.86 -7.53
N GLN A 87 8.21 1.43 -8.09
CA GLN A 87 9.56 1.30 -7.53
C GLN A 87 9.69 2.04 -6.20
N ASP A 88 9.08 3.23 -6.07
CA ASP A 88 9.10 3.97 -4.82
C ASP A 88 8.28 3.26 -3.75
N ALA A 89 7.12 2.70 -4.12
CA ALA A 89 6.28 1.87 -3.26
C ALA A 89 7.06 0.67 -2.68
N GLU A 90 7.89 0.01 -3.49
CA GLU A 90 8.75 -1.09 -3.06
C GLU A 90 9.79 -0.65 -2.04
N VAL A 91 10.49 0.46 -2.31
CA VAL A 91 11.48 1.04 -1.38
C VAL A 91 10.82 1.44 -0.05
N GLN A 92 9.58 1.93 -0.05
CA GLN A 92 8.87 2.22 1.20
C GLN A 92 8.51 0.95 1.97
N LEU A 93 8.10 -0.13 1.29
CA LEU A 93 7.78 -1.41 1.92
C LEU A 93 8.99 -2.07 2.59
N GLU A 94 10.18 -1.94 2.00
CA GLU A 94 11.42 -2.44 2.59
C GLU A 94 11.71 -1.83 3.97
N LYS A 95 11.37 -0.55 4.19
CA LYS A 95 11.59 0.15 5.47
C LYS A 95 10.79 -0.45 6.62
N VAL A 96 9.67 -1.10 6.31
CA VAL A 96 8.76 -1.67 7.30
C VAL A 96 8.73 -3.20 7.26
N ALA A 97 9.56 -3.85 6.43
CA ALA A 97 9.56 -5.30 6.25
C ALA A 97 9.72 -6.05 7.58
N ASP A 98 10.70 -5.63 8.39
CA ASP A 98 11.03 -6.24 9.69
C ASP A 98 10.31 -5.60 10.88
N MET A 99 9.49 -4.56 10.64
CA MET A 99 8.72 -3.94 11.71
C MET A 99 7.59 -4.87 12.17
N PRO A 100 7.36 -4.99 13.49
CA PRO A 100 6.35 -5.89 14.01
C PRO A 100 4.95 -5.36 13.67
N ARG A 101 4.06 -6.29 13.32
CA ARG A 101 2.66 -6.05 12.99
C ARG A 101 1.79 -6.95 13.86
N HIS A 102 1.00 -6.38 14.75
CA HIS A 102 0.20 -7.14 15.72
C HIS A 102 -1.26 -7.20 15.27
N ASP A 103 -1.81 -6.04 14.94
CA ASP A 103 -3.18 -5.88 14.48
C ASP A 103 -3.47 -6.63 13.16
N ARG A 104 -4.66 -7.23 13.08
CA ARG A 104 -5.10 -8.03 11.93
C ARG A 104 -5.28 -7.16 10.68
N GLU A 105 -5.84 -5.97 10.81
CA GLU A 105 -6.06 -5.07 9.69
C GLU A 105 -4.73 -4.59 9.11
N THR A 106 -3.76 -4.28 9.97
CA THR A 106 -2.40 -3.89 9.56
C THR A 106 -1.69 -5.01 8.80
N LYS A 107 -1.85 -6.27 9.22
CA LYS A 107 -1.33 -7.45 8.50
C LYS A 107 -1.98 -7.61 7.13
N LEU A 108 -3.31 -7.50 7.06
CA LEU A 108 -4.07 -7.59 5.80
C LEU A 108 -3.62 -6.51 4.81
N GLN A 109 -3.52 -5.26 5.25
CA GLN A 109 -3.09 -4.15 4.41
C GLN A 109 -1.63 -4.34 3.93
N TYR A 110 -0.74 -4.80 4.81
CA TYR A 110 0.65 -5.09 4.43
C TYR A 110 0.72 -6.18 3.35
N CYS A 111 0.05 -7.32 3.53
CA CYS A 111 0.04 -8.41 2.55
C CYS A 111 -0.55 -7.97 1.20
N TYR A 112 -1.64 -7.20 1.24
CA TYR A 112 -2.29 -6.66 0.04
C TYR A 112 -1.33 -5.76 -0.75
N LEU A 113 -0.74 -4.76 -0.09
CA LEU A 113 0.14 -3.79 -0.75
C LEU A 113 1.42 -4.46 -1.25
N LYS A 114 2.02 -5.35 -0.45
CA LYS A 114 3.20 -6.12 -0.86
C LYS A 114 2.91 -7.00 -2.08
N GLY A 115 1.77 -7.67 -2.12
CA GLY A 115 1.35 -8.45 -3.28
C GLY A 115 1.15 -7.60 -4.53
N TYR A 116 0.51 -6.43 -4.41
CA TYR A 116 0.31 -5.51 -5.54
C TYR A 116 1.62 -4.93 -6.06
N VAL A 117 2.52 -4.49 -5.18
CA VAL A 117 3.84 -3.98 -5.57
C VAL A 117 4.62 -5.06 -6.31
N ALA A 118 4.68 -6.28 -5.75
CA ALA A 118 5.35 -7.41 -6.40
C ALA A 118 4.74 -7.74 -7.77
N ALA A 119 3.41 -7.75 -7.87
CA ALA A 119 2.72 -7.97 -9.15
C ALA A 119 3.09 -6.88 -10.16
N LEU A 120 3.01 -5.60 -9.78
CA LEU A 120 3.20 -4.49 -10.71
C LEU A 120 4.66 -4.22 -11.08
N ASN A 121 5.62 -4.68 -10.26
CA ASN A 121 7.05 -4.72 -10.58
C ASN A 121 7.51 -6.01 -11.30
N HIS A 122 6.58 -6.87 -11.74
CA HIS A 122 6.88 -8.10 -12.49
C HIS A 122 7.74 -9.11 -11.71
N HIS A 123 7.51 -9.25 -10.41
CA HIS A 123 8.15 -10.28 -9.60
C HIS A 123 7.63 -11.69 -9.98
N PRO A 124 8.35 -12.76 -9.57
CA PRO A 124 7.89 -14.13 -9.81
C PRO A 124 6.47 -14.34 -9.29
N ILE A 125 5.63 -14.98 -10.12
CA ILE A 125 4.21 -15.20 -9.81
C ILE A 125 4.01 -15.96 -8.49
N SER A 126 4.93 -16.87 -8.15
CA SER A 126 4.92 -17.61 -6.87
C SER A 126 4.93 -16.67 -5.67
N ASP A 127 5.75 -15.62 -5.74
CA ASP A 127 5.94 -14.69 -4.63
C ASP A 127 4.72 -13.77 -4.51
N VAL A 128 4.16 -13.36 -5.65
CA VAL A 128 2.91 -12.59 -5.70
C VAL A 128 1.76 -13.38 -5.09
N ILE A 129 1.55 -14.62 -5.55
CA ILE A 129 0.48 -15.50 -5.04
C ILE A 129 0.66 -15.76 -3.55
N PHE A 130 1.89 -16.01 -3.08
CA PHE A 130 2.15 -16.25 -1.65
C PHE A 130 1.72 -15.10 -0.74
N ASN A 131 1.83 -13.85 -1.17
CA ASN A 131 1.36 -12.70 -0.38
C ASN A 131 -0.17 -12.66 -0.28
N PHE A 132 -0.86 -13.04 -1.36
CA PHE A 132 -2.33 -13.06 -1.41
C PHE A 132 -2.93 -14.31 -0.76
N ASP A 133 -2.24 -15.44 -0.80
CA ASP A 133 -2.66 -16.67 -0.11
C ASP A 133 -2.69 -16.46 1.40
N GLN A 134 -1.74 -15.71 1.99
CA GLN A 134 -1.80 -15.33 3.40
C GLN A 134 -3.08 -14.57 3.77
N ILE A 135 -3.63 -13.77 2.84
CA ILE A 135 -4.91 -13.10 3.04
C ILE A 135 -6.05 -14.11 2.98
N ILE A 136 -6.09 -14.91 1.91
CA ILE A 136 -7.22 -15.79 1.60
C ILE A 136 -7.33 -16.96 2.59
N THR A 137 -6.20 -17.52 3.03
CA THR A 137 -6.17 -18.79 3.77
C THR A 137 -5.98 -18.64 5.28
N ASP A 138 -5.49 -17.49 5.76
CA ASP A 138 -5.18 -17.28 7.17
C ASP A 138 -5.87 -16.01 7.69
N LEU A 139 -5.51 -14.85 7.15
CA LEU A 139 -5.94 -13.59 7.72
C LEU A 139 -7.42 -13.28 7.48
N ASP A 140 -8.05 -13.77 6.41
CA ASP A 140 -9.46 -13.56 6.08
C ASP A 140 -10.14 -14.79 5.48
N GLU A 141 -10.01 -15.94 6.14
CA GLU A 141 -10.56 -17.24 5.69
C GLU A 141 -12.07 -17.22 5.42
N SER A 142 -12.83 -16.38 6.14
CA SER A 142 -14.27 -16.23 5.92
C SER A 142 -14.63 -15.37 4.69
N HIS A 143 -13.65 -14.79 4.01
CA HIS A 143 -13.80 -13.94 2.82
C HIS A 143 -14.76 -12.75 3.01
N ILE A 144 -14.75 -12.15 4.21
CA ILE A 144 -15.71 -11.10 4.58
C ILE A 144 -15.20 -9.72 4.18
N THR A 145 -13.88 -9.52 4.21
CA THR A 145 -13.30 -8.19 4.01
C THR A 145 -13.03 -7.88 2.54
N ILE A 146 -12.88 -6.59 2.22
CA ILE A 146 -12.45 -6.15 0.89
C ILE A 146 -11.07 -6.72 0.49
N TYR A 147 -10.25 -7.13 1.46
CA TYR A 147 -8.91 -7.65 1.20
C TYR A 147 -8.92 -8.97 0.41
N THR A 148 -9.95 -9.82 0.55
CA THR A 148 -10.08 -11.01 -0.30
C THR A 148 -10.33 -10.63 -1.76
N GLN A 149 -11.13 -9.59 -2.02
CA GLN A 149 -11.37 -9.12 -3.38
C GLN A 149 -10.11 -8.47 -3.98
N LEU A 150 -9.36 -7.73 -3.17
CA LEU A 150 -8.06 -7.21 -3.56
C LEU A 150 -7.06 -8.34 -3.84
N ALA A 151 -7.06 -9.40 -3.03
CA ALA A 151 -6.23 -10.57 -3.25
C ALA A 151 -6.56 -11.25 -4.59
N TYR A 152 -7.84 -11.48 -4.89
CA TYR A 152 -8.24 -12.01 -6.20
C TYR A 152 -7.83 -11.10 -7.35
N CYS A 153 -8.04 -9.78 -7.23
CA CYS A 153 -7.60 -8.84 -8.26
C CYS A 153 -6.08 -8.89 -8.47
N GLY A 154 -5.30 -8.91 -7.40
CA GLY A 154 -3.84 -8.99 -7.47
C GLY A 154 -3.33 -10.30 -8.08
N ILE A 155 -3.93 -11.44 -7.75
CA ILE A 155 -3.64 -12.73 -8.38
C ILE A 155 -4.01 -12.68 -9.88
N GLY A 156 -5.14 -12.06 -10.23
CA GLY A 156 -5.55 -11.82 -11.62
C GLY A 156 -4.51 -11.05 -12.42
N ILE A 157 -3.98 -9.95 -11.85
CA ILE A 157 -2.88 -9.16 -12.44
C ILE A 157 -1.65 -10.06 -12.66
N ALA A 158 -1.29 -10.88 -11.66
CA ALA A 158 -0.13 -11.76 -11.74
C ALA A 158 -0.25 -12.78 -12.89
N TYR A 159 -1.40 -13.45 -13.01
CA TYR A 159 -1.64 -14.40 -14.10
C TYR A 159 -1.69 -13.71 -15.47
N GLN A 160 -2.30 -12.52 -15.56
CA GLN A 160 -2.34 -11.74 -16.79
C GLN A 160 -0.92 -11.39 -17.28
N GLN A 161 -0.04 -10.96 -16.39
CA GLN A 161 1.36 -10.68 -16.75
C GLN A 161 2.15 -11.92 -17.17
N ASN A 162 1.78 -13.09 -16.64
CA ASN A 162 2.32 -14.37 -17.06
C ASN A 162 1.65 -14.95 -18.31
N LYS A 163 0.76 -14.17 -18.97
CA LYS A 163 0.02 -14.54 -20.19
C LYS A 163 -0.93 -15.72 -20.01
N ASP A 164 -1.32 -16.03 -18.77
CA ASP A 164 -2.31 -17.06 -18.45
C ASP A 164 -3.69 -16.40 -18.25
N ASN A 165 -4.29 -15.98 -19.37
CA ASN A 165 -5.54 -15.21 -19.36
C ASN A 165 -6.74 -16.02 -18.82
N ASP A 166 -6.75 -17.34 -18.96
CA ASP A 166 -7.82 -18.19 -18.45
C ASP A 166 -7.88 -18.14 -16.92
N LYS A 167 -6.72 -18.27 -16.26
CA LYS A 167 -6.65 -18.13 -14.80
C LYS A 167 -6.89 -16.70 -14.36
N ALA A 168 -6.33 -15.71 -15.08
CA ALA A 168 -6.60 -14.31 -14.77
C ALA A 168 -8.10 -14.01 -14.79
N GLN A 169 -8.82 -14.48 -15.83
CA GLN A 169 -10.25 -14.33 -15.96
C GLN A 169 -11.00 -14.92 -14.77
N TYR A 170 -10.65 -16.13 -14.34
CA TYR A 170 -11.27 -16.77 -13.18
C TYR A 170 -11.25 -15.89 -11.93
N TYR A 171 -10.13 -15.22 -11.64
CA TYR A 171 -10.02 -14.34 -10.48
C TYR A 171 -10.71 -12.99 -10.67
N PHE A 172 -10.58 -12.37 -11.85
CA PHE A 172 -11.27 -11.12 -12.17
C PHE A 172 -12.80 -11.27 -12.18
N GLU A 173 -13.32 -12.44 -12.54
CA GLU A 173 -14.76 -12.71 -12.49
C GLU A 173 -15.28 -12.68 -11.05
N LYS A 174 -14.53 -13.22 -10.08
CA LYS A 174 -14.88 -13.14 -8.65
C LYS A 174 -14.97 -11.70 -8.16
N VAL A 175 -14.02 -10.86 -8.56
CA VAL A 175 -14.01 -9.44 -8.25
C VAL A 175 -15.24 -8.76 -8.85
N ARG A 176 -15.49 -8.97 -10.15
CA ARG A 176 -16.62 -8.37 -10.87
C ARG A 176 -17.97 -8.69 -10.22
N HIS A 177 -18.17 -9.92 -9.75
CA HIS A 177 -19.40 -10.33 -9.08
C HIS A 177 -19.63 -9.64 -7.74
N THR A 178 -18.57 -9.33 -7.00
CA THR A 178 -18.65 -8.73 -5.66
C THR A 178 -18.63 -7.21 -5.69
N LEU A 179 -18.01 -6.62 -6.71
CA LEU A 179 -17.73 -5.19 -6.83
C LEU A 179 -18.92 -4.25 -6.56
N PRO A 180 -20.15 -4.51 -7.06
CA PRO A 180 -21.30 -3.62 -6.83
C PRO A 180 -21.78 -3.59 -5.37
N ASN A 181 -21.45 -4.61 -4.57
CA ASN A 181 -21.92 -4.78 -3.20
C ASN A 181 -20.89 -4.29 -2.17
N LEU A 182 -19.72 -3.83 -2.60
CA LEU A 182 -18.67 -3.39 -1.68
C LEU A 182 -19.04 -2.03 -1.05
N PRO A 183 -18.86 -1.87 0.27
CA PRO A 183 -19.17 -0.63 0.96
C PRO A 183 -18.22 0.49 0.56
N LEU A 184 -18.74 1.72 0.54
CA LEU A 184 -18.02 2.95 0.19
C LEU A 184 -18.13 3.94 1.36
N GLU A 185 -17.69 3.49 2.54
CA GLU A 185 -17.87 4.18 3.82
C GLU A 185 -16.67 5.08 4.18
N THR A 186 -15.46 4.66 3.79
CA THR A 186 -14.21 5.33 4.11
C THR A 186 -13.45 5.71 2.83
N THR A 187 -12.58 6.72 2.91
CA THR A 187 -11.69 7.10 1.79
C THR A 187 -10.89 5.91 1.26
N ALA A 188 -10.36 5.07 2.16
CA ALA A 188 -9.62 3.85 1.78
C ALA A 188 -10.51 2.85 1.03
N SER A 189 -11.75 2.61 1.51
CA SER A 189 -12.69 1.71 0.81
C SER A 189 -13.03 2.23 -0.60
N VAL A 190 -13.19 3.55 -0.75
CA VAL A 190 -13.44 4.19 -2.04
C VAL A 190 -12.28 3.95 -3.00
N TRP A 191 -11.04 4.21 -2.55
CA TRP A 191 -9.85 3.99 -3.38
C TRP A 191 -9.70 2.53 -3.80
N ARG A 192 -9.94 1.59 -2.88
CA ARG A 192 -9.86 0.15 -3.15
C ARG A 192 -10.93 -0.33 -4.12
N VAL A 193 -12.17 0.15 -4.02
CA VAL A 193 -13.21 -0.19 -5.00
C VAL A 193 -12.88 0.36 -6.37
N ILE A 194 -12.37 1.60 -6.48
CA ILE A 194 -11.93 2.16 -7.76
C ILE A 194 -10.75 1.36 -8.33
N ASN A 195 -9.80 0.96 -7.49
CA ASN A 195 -8.68 0.08 -7.86
C ASN A 195 -9.19 -1.23 -8.50
N LEU A 196 -10.11 -1.92 -7.81
CA LEU A 196 -10.71 -3.16 -8.30
C LEU A 196 -11.43 -2.95 -9.64
N ALA A 197 -12.22 -1.88 -9.77
CA ALA A 197 -12.91 -1.53 -11.01
C ALA A 197 -11.93 -1.27 -12.16
N TYR A 198 -10.88 -0.49 -11.90
CA TYR A 198 -9.85 -0.15 -12.88
C TYR A 198 -9.10 -1.38 -13.39
N TYR A 199 -8.55 -2.22 -12.50
CA TYR A 199 -7.75 -3.38 -12.92
C TYR A 199 -8.61 -4.46 -13.57
N THR A 200 -9.83 -4.68 -13.09
CA THR A 200 -10.78 -5.59 -13.73
C THR A 200 -11.19 -5.08 -15.12
N GLY A 201 -11.45 -3.78 -15.26
CA GLY A 201 -11.73 -3.15 -16.56
C GLY A 201 -10.53 -3.25 -17.52
N ALA A 202 -9.31 -3.00 -17.03
CA ALA A 202 -8.09 -3.14 -17.81
C ALA A 202 -7.82 -4.59 -18.27
N PHE A 203 -8.20 -5.58 -17.45
CA PHE A 203 -8.15 -6.98 -17.86
C PHE A 203 -9.11 -7.28 -19.02
N TYR A 204 -10.39 -6.86 -18.92
CA TYR A 204 -11.35 -7.07 -20.01
C TYR A 204 -10.92 -6.36 -21.31
N ALA A 205 -10.34 -5.16 -21.20
CA ALA A 205 -9.72 -4.46 -22.33
C ALA A 205 -8.63 -5.30 -23.00
N ASN A 206 -7.74 -5.89 -22.20
CA ASN A 206 -6.62 -6.69 -22.70
C ASN A 206 -7.06 -7.98 -23.43
N ILE A 207 -8.19 -8.58 -23.03
CA ILE A 207 -8.74 -9.76 -23.72
C ILE A 207 -9.71 -9.39 -24.86
N GLY A 208 -9.87 -8.10 -25.18
CA GLY A 208 -10.71 -7.61 -26.27
C GLY A 208 -12.20 -7.46 -25.94
N ASP A 209 -12.60 -7.62 -24.67
CA ASP A 209 -13.97 -7.39 -24.21
C ASP A 209 -14.18 -5.90 -23.83
N THR A 210 -14.13 -5.05 -24.85
CA THR A 210 -14.29 -3.60 -24.71
C THR A 210 -15.61 -3.19 -24.01
N PRO A 211 -16.78 -3.80 -24.30
CA PRO A 211 -18.02 -3.42 -23.64
C PRO A 211 -17.98 -3.62 -22.12
N ARG A 212 -17.48 -4.76 -21.63
CA ARG A 212 -17.35 -4.98 -20.17
C ARG A 212 -16.29 -4.09 -19.55
N SER A 213 -15.20 -3.85 -20.27
CA SER A 213 -14.16 -2.91 -19.84
C SER A 213 -14.74 -1.52 -19.59
N LEU A 214 -15.42 -0.94 -20.59
CA LEU A 214 -16.00 0.39 -20.48
C LEU A 214 -17.04 0.48 -19.36
N GLN A 215 -17.89 -0.54 -19.18
CA GLN A 215 -18.86 -0.57 -18.08
C GLN A 215 -18.19 -0.44 -16.69
N LEU A 216 -17.07 -1.14 -16.47
CA LEU A 216 -16.33 -1.08 -15.21
C LEU A 216 -15.58 0.23 -15.03
N LEU A 217 -15.04 0.78 -16.13
CA LEU A 217 -14.36 2.07 -16.12
C LEU A 217 -15.33 3.22 -15.86
N ASP A 218 -16.52 3.19 -16.46
CA ASP A 218 -17.58 4.16 -16.22
C ASP A 218 -18.05 4.10 -14.76
N TYR A 219 -18.25 2.90 -14.20
CA TYR A 219 -18.52 2.73 -12.77
C TYR A 219 -17.42 3.34 -11.89
N GLY A 220 -16.16 3.16 -12.25
CA GLY A 220 -15.02 3.81 -11.59
C GLY A 220 -15.09 5.34 -11.65
N ILE A 221 -15.45 5.92 -12.81
CA ILE A 221 -15.62 7.37 -13.00
C ILE A 221 -16.78 7.91 -12.17
N GLU A 222 -17.90 7.20 -12.10
CA GLU A 222 -19.04 7.59 -11.26
C GLU A 222 -18.65 7.71 -9.78
N ILE A 223 -17.88 6.73 -9.27
CA ILE A 223 -17.36 6.78 -7.91
C ILE A 223 -16.35 7.93 -7.75
N CYS A 224 -15.45 8.11 -8.71
CA CYS A 224 -14.49 9.22 -8.71
C CYS A 224 -15.19 10.59 -8.64
N ALA A 225 -16.25 10.77 -9.41
CA ALA A 225 -17.04 12.00 -9.42
C ALA A 225 -17.76 12.23 -8.08
N ARG A 226 -18.36 11.17 -7.50
CA ARG A 226 -19.09 11.25 -6.23
C ARG A 226 -18.19 11.56 -5.03
N PHE A 227 -16.96 11.03 -5.00
CA PHE A 227 -16.03 11.19 -3.87
C PHE A 227 -14.84 12.11 -4.17
N HIS A 228 -14.88 12.82 -5.30
CA HIS A 228 -13.83 13.76 -5.73
C HIS A 228 -12.42 13.14 -5.83
N VAL A 229 -12.33 11.90 -6.32
CA VAL A 229 -11.06 11.19 -6.53
C VAL A 229 -10.51 11.47 -7.92
N THR A 230 -9.39 12.18 -8.00
CA THR A 230 -8.87 12.72 -9.26
C THR A 230 -7.77 11.84 -9.87
N TYR A 231 -6.99 11.14 -9.04
CA TYR A 231 -5.86 10.32 -9.47
C TYR A 231 -6.29 9.13 -10.33
N TYR A 232 -7.30 8.39 -9.87
CA TYR A 232 -7.87 7.29 -10.64
C TYR A 232 -8.66 7.76 -11.86
N ALA A 233 -9.39 8.87 -11.75
CA ALA A 233 -10.12 9.42 -12.89
C ALA A 233 -9.17 9.71 -14.08
N ALA A 234 -7.97 10.24 -13.82
CA ALA A 234 -6.96 10.45 -14.84
C ALA A 234 -6.56 9.14 -15.55
N ARG A 235 -6.31 8.08 -14.78
CA ARG A 235 -5.93 6.75 -15.31
C ARG A 235 -7.05 6.11 -16.09
N ILE A 236 -8.28 6.20 -15.58
CA ILE A 236 -9.46 5.65 -16.25
C ILE A 236 -9.70 6.37 -17.58
N LYS A 237 -9.67 7.71 -17.60
CA LYS A 237 -9.85 8.47 -18.83
C LYS A 237 -8.79 8.13 -19.88
N PHE A 238 -7.54 7.94 -19.47
CA PHE A 238 -6.50 7.50 -20.38
C PHE A 238 -6.79 6.12 -20.99
N LEU A 239 -7.23 5.15 -20.19
CA LEU A 239 -7.60 3.83 -20.70
C LEU A 239 -8.86 3.89 -21.60
N GLN A 240 -9.85 4.73 -21.27
CA GLN A 240 -11.01 4.95 -22.13
C GLN A 240 -10.61 5.53 -23.50
N ALA A 241 -9.61 6.42 -23.55
CA ALA A 241 -9.08 6.94 -24.80
C ALA A 241 -8.44 5.84 -25.68
N GLN A 242 -7.84 4.82 -25.07
CA GLN A 242 -7.22 3.69 -25.77
C GLN A 242 -8.25 2.69 -26.33
N LEU A 243 -9.47 2.71 -25.80
CA LEU A 243 -10.53 1.75 -26.13
C LEU A 243 -11.58 2.27 -27.11
N THR A 244 -11.63 3.58 -27.33
CA THR A 244 -12.59 4.21 -28.22
C THR A 244 -12.00 4.42 -29.61
N GLU A 245 -12.79 4.16 -30.64
CA GLU A 245 -12.41 4.41 -32.05
C GLU A 245 -12.87 5.79 -32.54
N ASP A 246 -13.72 6.48 -31.77
CA ASP A 246 -14.24 7.82 -32.09
C ASP A 246 -13.18 8.91 -31.82
N PRO A 247 -12.62 9.58 -32.86
CA PRO A 247 -11.54 10.54 -32.71
C PRO A 247 -11.90 11.73 -31.79
N ALA A 248 -13.16 12.15 -31.75
CA ALA A 248 -13.59 13.24 -30.90
C ALA A 248 -13.49 12.83 -29.41
N LYS A 249 -13.94 11.62 -29.09
CA LYS A 249 -13.85 11.06 -27.73
C LYS A 249 -12.42 10.75 -27.32
N ILE A 250 -11.57 10.27 -28.25
CA ILE A 250 -10.14 10.10 -27.98
C ILE A 250 -9.56 11.43 -27.49
N HIS A 251 -9.78 12.51 -28.24
CA HIS A 251 -9.24 13.82 -27.89
C HIS A 251 -9.79 14.35 -26.56
N GLU A 252 -11.09 14.21 -26.32
CA GLU A 252 -11.75 14.58 -25.06
C GLU A 252 -11.13 13.84 -23.87
N TYR A 253 -11.05 12.51 -23.93
CA TYR A 253 -10.54 11.68 -22.84
C TYR A 253 -9.05 11.91 -22.58
N LEU A 254 -8.23 12.13 -23.62
CA LEU A 254 -6.81 12.47 -23.45
C LEU A 254 -6.64 13.83 -22.78
N ASN A 255 -7.45 14.83 -23.14
CA ASN A 255 -7.42 16.14 -22.51
C ASN A 255 -7.81 16.08 -21.03
N ASP A 256 -8.88 15.35 -20.70
CA ASP A 256 -9.31 15.13 -19.32
C ASP A 256 -8.23 14.42 -18.50
N ALA A 257 -7.68 13.33 -19.05
CA ALA A 257 -6.61 12.57 -18.42
C ALA A 257 -5.38 13.46 -18.16
N ALA A 258 -4.98 14.28 -19.14
CA ALA A 258 -3.83 15.18 -19.01
C ALA A 258 -4.08 16.32 -18.01
N ALA A 259 -5.30 16.86 -17.96
CA ALA A 259 -5.67 17.90 -17.00
C ALA A 259 -5.61 17.37 -15.55
N LEU A 260 -6.23 16.22 -15.32
CA LEU A 260 -6.23 15.56 -14.01
C LEU A 260 -4.81 15.12 -13.61
N ALA A 261 -4.03 14.56 -14.53
CA ALA A 261 -2.65 14.15 -14.28
C ALA A 261 -1.75 15.35 -13.90
N ARG A 262 -1.90 16.51 -14.58
CA ARG A 262 -1.19 17.75 -14.22
C ARG A 262 -1.56 18.23 -12.83
N MET A 263 -2.85 18.27 -12.51
CA MET A 263 -3.33 18.69 -11.19
C MET A 263 -2.75 17.81 -10.07
N ASN A 264 -2.61 16.52 -10.33
CA ASN A 264 -2.09 15.54 -9.38
C ASN A 264 -0.55 15.41 -9.40
N ASN A 265 0.16 16.21 -10.20
CA ASN A 265 1.61 16.10 -10.43
C ASN A 265 2.08 14.71 -10.88
N ASN A 266 1.22 13.91 -11.53
CA ASN A 266 1.57 12.58 -12.01
C ASN A 266 2.37 12.67 -13.34
N ARG A 267 3.71 12.76 -13.21
CA ARG A 267 4.62 12.91 -14.35
C ARG A 267 4.66 11.67 -15.24
N GLN A 268 4.53 10.48 -14.64
CA GLN A 268 4.60 9.22 -15.37
C GLN A 268 3.40 9.05 -16.31
N LEU A 269 2.19 9.35 -15.82
CA LEU A 269 0.99 9.33 -16.64
C LEU A 269 1.03 10.37 -17.76
N LEU A 270 1.52 11.58 -17.49
CA LEU A 270 1.70 12.61 -18.52
C LEU A 270 2.65 12.16 -19.65
N LYS A 271 3.74 11.48 -19.29
CA LYS A 271 4.66 10.90 -20.27
C LYS A 271 3.93 9.88 -21.15
N ASN A 272 3.18 8.96 -20.54
CA ASN A 272 2.42 7.93 -21.27
C ASN A 272 1.36 8.55 -22.21
N ILE A 273 0.61 9.56 -21.73
CA ILE A 273 -0.37 10.29 -22.54
C ILE A 273 0.29 10.95 -23.74
N SER A 274 1.45 11.61 -23.53
CA SER A 274 2.17 12.28 -24.62
C SER A 274 2.70 11.28 -25.67
N SER A 275 3.22 10.13 -25.24
CA SER A 275 3.70 9.08 -26.14
C SER A 275 2.57 8.49 -26.99
N TYR A 276 1.40 8.27 -26.37
CA TYR A 276 0.21 7.77 -27.06
C TYR A 276 -0.34 8.80 -28.07
N SER A 277 -0.43 10.07 -27.67
CA SER A 277 -0.93 11.17 -28.52
C SER A 277 -0.03 11.46 -29.74
N ASN A 278 1.26 11.09 -29.68
CA ASN A 278 2.18 11.24 -30.81
C ASN A 278 2.14 10.05 -31.78
N SER A 279 1.51 8.95 -31.38
CA SER A 279 1.44 7.70 -32.15
C SER A 279 0.09 7.51 -32.86
N HIS A 280 -0.86 8.42 -32.63
CA HIS A 280 -2.21 8.48 -33.20
C HIS A 280 -2.51 9.89 -33.69
#